data_AF-A0A7W7LF27-F1
#
_entry.id   AF-A0A7W7LF27-F1
#
_cell.length_a   1.000
_cell.length_b   1.000
_cell.length_c   1.000
_cell.angle_alpha   90.00
_cell.angle_beta   90.00
_cell.angle_gamma   90.00
#
_symmetry.space_group_name_H-M   'P 1'
#
loop_
_entity.id
_entity.type
_entity.pdbx_description
1 polymer ?
#
loop_
_entity_poly.entity_id
_entity_poly.type
_entity_poly.pdbx_seq_one_letter_code
_entity_poly.pdbx_strand_id
1 'polypeptide(L)'
;MTYTFAPRWLALSRPERGAMRAEHIEPVFAAYADRVSARFFDAEAFHGRFSDFAVLETEDLGAYYFLVEALRDTPLIAEGYLSFGEIFLGVADGFAEYERTHPAGLR
;
A
#
# COMPACT_ATOMS: atom_id res chain seq x y z
N MET A 1 -4.79 1.22 -1.04
CA MET A 1 -5.06 -0.16 -0.58
C MET A 1 -5.29 -0.16 0.91
N THR A 2 -6.27 -0.93 1.41
CA THR A 2 -6.53 -1.06 2.85
C THR A 2 -5.91 -2.36 3.38
N TYR A 3 -5.60 -2.39 4.67
CA TYR A 3 -5.08 -3.59 5.32
C TYR A 3 -5.40 -3.63 6.82
N THR A 4 -5.33 -4.83 7.38
CA THR A 4 -5.64 -5.08 8.78
C THR A 4 -4.56 -5.93 9.42
N PHE A 5 -4.03 -5.48 10.56
CA PHE A 5 -3.16 -6.29 11.40
C PHE A 5 -3.96 -7.28 12.26
N ALA A 6 -3.50 -8.53 12.32
CA ALA A 6 -4.11 -9.58 13.12
C ALA A 6 -3.79 -9.42 14.62
N PRO A 7 -4.61 -9.97 15.54
CA PRO A 7 -4.33 -9.91 16.99
C PRO A 7 -2.92 -10.40 17.39
N ARG A 8 -2.38 -11.40 16.69
CA ARG A 8 -1.01 -11.88 16.93
C ARG A 8 0.08 -10.84 16.61
N TRP A 9 -0.18 -9.90 15.69
CA TRP A 9 0.72 -8.77 15.45
C TRP A 9 0.71 -7.83 16.65
N LEU A 10 -0.48 -7.59 17.21
CA LEU A 10 -0.65 -6.74 18.38
C LEU A 10 -0.09 -7.37 19.66
N ALA A 11 0.00 -8.70 19.70
CA ALA A 11 0.66 -9.44 20.76
C ALA A 11 2.19 -9.29 20.75
N LEU A 12 2.79 -8.92 19.61
CA LEU A 12 4.22 -8.62 19.54
C LEU A 12 4.56 -7.32 20.27
N SER A 13 5.68 -7.35 20.97
CA SER A 13 6.30 -6.16 21.54
C SER A 13 6.66 -5.16 20.45
N ARG A 14 6.82 -3.88 20.84
CA ARG A 14 7.25 -2.83 19.90
C ARG A 14 8.62 -3.13 19.28
N PRO A 15 9.64 -3.64 20.02
CA PRO A 15 10.91 -4.05 19.43
C PRO A 15 10.78 -5.16 18.38
N GLU A 16 9.96 -6.19 18.63
CA GLU A 16 9.73 -7.27 17.65
C GLU A 16 9.09 -6.74 16.36
N ARG A 17 8.11 -5.83 16.48
CA ARG A 17 7.51 -5.17 15.32
C ARG A 17 8.52 -4.28 14.57
N GLY A 18 9.40 -3.61 15.30
CA GLY A 18 10.49 -2.82 14.72
C GLY A 18 11.48 -3.68 13.94
N ALA A 19 11.88 -4.83 14.51
CA ALA A 19 12.76 -5.80 13.85
C ALA A 19 12.11 -6.37 12.57
N MET A 20 10.85 -6.81 12.65
CA MET A 20 10.09 -7.27 11.48
C MET A 20 10.09 -6.23 10.36
N ARG A 21 9.85 -4.96 10.71
CA ARG A 21 9.82 -3.85 9.75
C ARG A 21 11.18 -3.66 9.07
N ALA A 22 12.24 -3.52 9.87
CA ALA A 22 13.58 -3.25 9.37
C ALA A 22 14.15 -4.41 8.53
N GLU A 23 13.88 -5.64 8.94
CA GLU A 23 14.45 -6.84 8.31
C GLU A 23 13.70 -7.24 7.03
N HIS A 24 12.37 -7.12 7.02
CA HIS A 24 11.56 -7.71 5.95
C HIS A 24 10.74 -6.71 5.13
N ILE A 25 10.38 -5.55 5.68
CA ILE A 25 9.41 -4.64 5.05
C ILE A 25 10.11 -3.44 4.38
N GLU A 26 11.00 -2.78 5.11
CA GLU A 26 11.77 -1.64 4.59
C GLU A 26 12.60 -2.01 3.36
N PRO A 27 13.28 -3.17 3.28
CA PRO A 27 14.02 -3.56 2.09
C PRO A 27 13.14 -3.75 0.86
N VAL A 28 11.91 -4.25 1.04
CA VAL A 28 10.94 -4.40 -0.05
C VAL A 28 10.57 -3.03 -0.60
N PHE A 29 10.15 -2.08 0.25
CA PHE A 29 9.84 -0.73 -0.23
C PHE A 29 11.04 -0.02 -0.84
N ALA A 30 12.24 -0.19 -0.28
CA ALA A 30 13.47 0.39 -0.81
C ALA A 30 13.79 -0.11 -2.24
N ALA A 31 13.52 -1.38 -2.53
CA ALA A 31 13.76 -1.98 -3.85
C ALA A 31 12.87 -1.42 -4.97
N TYR A 32 11.75 -0.76 -4.64
CA TYR A 32 10.81 -0.16 -5.59
C TYR A 32 10.68 1.36 -5.44
N ALA A 33 11.47 1.99 -4.56
CA ALA A 33 11.35 3.41 -4.23
C ALA A 33 11.62 4.35 -5.42
N ASP A 34 12.26 3.85 -6.48
CA ASP A 34 12.50 4.57 -7.73
C ASP A 34 11.24 4.68 -8.62
N ARG A 35 10.27 3.79 -8.42
CA ARG A 35 9.09 3.64 -9.30
C ARG A 35 7.75 3.73 -8.56
N VAL A 36 7.74 3.47 -7.26
CA VAL A 36 6.54 3.47 -6.43
C VAL A 36 6.78 4.32 -5.20
N SER A 37 5.97 5.38 -5.03
CA SER A 37 5.93 6.14 -3.78
C SER A 37 4.86 5.57 -2.86
N ALA A 38 5.08 5.64 -1.55
CA ALA A 38 4.17 5.09 -0.55
C ALA A 38 3.90 6.09 0.56
N ARG A 39 2.62 6.26 0.91
CA ARG A 39 2.16 6.99 2.10
C ARG A 39 1.26 6.08 2.92
N PHE A 40 1.48 6.01 4.22
CA PHE A 40 0.77 5.12 5.15
C PHE A 40 -0.06 5.93 6.14
N PHE A 41 -1.23 5.40 6.47
CA PHE A 41 -2.21 6.07 7.33
C PHE A 41 -2.84 5.07 8.30
N ASP A 42 -2.77 5.41 9.58
CA ASP A 42 -3.44 4.72 10.67
C ASP A 42 -4.94 5.06 10.63
N ALA A 43 -5.80 4.04 10.73
CA ALA A 43 -7.26 4.16 10.62
C ALA A 43 -8.03 3.38 11.69
N GLU A 44 -7.34 2.70 12.61
CA GLU A 44 -7.90 1.75 13.58
C GLU A 44 -8.86 2.40 14.58
N ALA A 45 -8.73 3.70 14.80
CA ALA A 45 -9.63 4.48 15.65
C ALA A 45 -10.81 5.11 14.88
N PHE A 46 -10.80 5.03 13.54
CA PHE A 46 -11.72 5.78 12.68
C PHE A 46 -12.54 4.89 11.74
N HIS A 47 -12.20 3.61 11.62
CA HIS A 47 -12.86 2.69 10.71
C HIS A 47 -12.95 1.27 11.28
N GLY A 48 -14.08 0.59 11.02
CA GLY A 48 -14.34 -0.75 11.57
C GLY A 48 -13.96 -1.92 10.67
N ARG A 49 -13.68 -1.70 9.37
CA ARG A 49 -13.39 -2.79 8.42
C ARG A 49 -11.90 -3.01 8.15
N PHE A 50 -11.07 -2.01 8.42
CA PHE A 50 -9.62 -2.07 8.24
C PHE A 50 -8.92 -1.23 9.32
N SER A 51 -7.72 -1.61 9.70
CA SER A 51 -6.93 -0.85 10.68
C SER A 51 -6.09 0.24 10.02
N ASP A 52 -5.74 0.09 8.76
CA ASP A 52 -4.82 0.99 8.08
C ASP A 52 -5.12 1.08 6.58
N PHE A 53 -4.58 2.09 5.93
CA PHE A 53 -4.49 2.13 4.47
C PHE A 53 -3.20 2.77 3.99
N ALA A 54 -2.81 2.41 2.78
CA ALA A 54 -1.68 3.00 2.07
C ALA A 54 -2.13 3.57 0.73
N VAL A 55 -1.60 4.74 0.40
CA VAL A 55 -1.68 5.33 -0.94
C VAL A 55 -0.34 5.06 -1.62
N LEU A 56 -0.40 4.31 -2.72
CA LEU A 56 0.75 3.98 -3.55
C LEU A 56 0.58 4.69 -4.89
N GLU A 57 1.57 5.48 -5.30
CA GLU A 57 1.54 6.22 -6.56
C GLU A 57 2.67 5.71 -7.46
N THR A 58 2.37 5.50 -8.74
CA THR A 58 3.31 4.99 -9.73
C THR A 58 2.86 5.32 -11.14
N GLU A 59 3.80 5.37 -12.06
CA GLU A 59 3.57 5.34 -13.51
C GLU A 59 3.78 3.94 -14.11
N ASP A 60 4.23 2.98 -13.29
CA ASP A 60 4.56 1.60 -13.67
C ASP A 60 3.71 0.60 -12.85
N LEU A 61 2.58 0.18 -13.42
CA LEU A 61 1.70 -0.81 -12.78
C LEU A 61 2.39 -2.18 -12.58
N GLY A 62 3.42 -2.50 -13.38
CA GLY A 62 4.22 -3.72 -13.19
C GLY A 62 5.08 -3.63 -11.92
N ALA A 63 5.73 -2.49 -11.69
CA ALA A 63 6.46 -2.23 -10.45
C ALA A 63 5.53 -2.28 -9.23
N TYR A 64 4.32 -1.71 -9.33
CA TYR A 64 3.31 -1.85 -8.28
C TYR A 64 2.94 -3.31 -8.02
N TYR A 65 2.67 -4.09 -9.07
CA TYR A 65 2.31 -5.51 -8.93
C TYR A 65 3.43 -6.29 -8.25
N PHE A 66 4.68 -6.11 -8.67
CA PHE A 66 5.83 -6.79 -8.06
C PHE A 66 6.13 -6.33 -6.63
N LEU A 67 5.88 -5.06 -6.29
CA LEU A 67 5.93 -4.60 -4.90
C LEU A 67 4.92 -5.37 -4.05
N VAL A 68 3.68 -5.52 -4.50
CA VAL A 68 2.65 -6.26 -3.75
C VAL A 68 3.02 -7.74 -3.63
N GLU A 69 3.51 -8.39 -4.69
CA GLU A 69 3.99 -9.78 -4.61
C GLU A 69 5.16 -9.91 -3.63
N ALA A 70 6.15 -9.03 -3.68
CA ALA A 70 7.27 -9.03 -2.75
C ALA A 70 6.82 -8.84 -1.29
N LEU A 71 5.82 -7.99 -1.04
CA LEU A 71 5.22 -7.85 0.29
C LEU A 71 4.53 -9.14 0.74
N ARG A 72 3.85 -9.86 -0.16
CA ARG A 72 3.18 -11.13 0.15
C ARG A 72 4.16 -12.23 0.57
N ASP A 73 5.38 -12.19 0.04
CA ASP A 73 6.46 -13.11 0.40
C ASP A 73 7.13 -12.79 1.75
N THR A 74 6.86 -11.61 2.34
CA THR A 74 7.39 -11.28 3.67
C THR A 74 6.69 -12.07 4.78
N PRO A 75 7.37 -12.36 5.92
CA PRO A 75 6.73 -12.99 7.06
C PRO A 75 5.51 -12.22 7.58
N LEU A 76 5.48 -10.89 7.41
CA LEU A 76 4.33 -10.07 7.80
C LEU A 76 3.02 -10.55 7.15
N ILE A 77 3.06 -10.98 5.89
CA ILE A 77 1.88 -11.46 5.16
C ILE A 77 1.85 -12.98 5.08
N ALA A 78 2.97 -13.61 4.73
CA ALA A 78 3.06 -15.06 4.59
C ALA A 78 2.73 -15.80 5.88
N GLU A 79 3.16 -15.27 7.03
CA GLU A 79 2.78 -15.85 8.31
C GLU A 79 1.41 -15.36 8.75
N GLY A 80 0.93 -14.21 8.24
CA GLY A 80 -0.42 -13.63 8.39
C GLY A 80 -0.57 -12.66 9.57
N TYR A 81 0.48 -11.91 9.88
CA TYR A 81 0.40 -10.77 10.80
C TYR A 81 -0.42 -9.61 10.23
N LEU A 82 -0.50 -9.52 8.91
CA LEU A 82 -1.29 -8.56 8.15
C LEU A 82 -2.11 -9.27 7.08
N SER A 83 -3.29 -8.75 6.82
CA SER A 83 -4.12 -9.15 5.67
C SER A 83 -4.46 -7.92 4.83
N PHE A 84 -4.39 -8.05 3.51
CA PHE A 84 -4.88 -7.00 2.62
C PHE A 84 -6.41 -7.01 2.60
N GLY A 85 -6.98 -5.81 2.53
CA GLY A 85 -8.39 -5.58 2.27
C GLY A 85 -8.62 -5.19 0.81
N GLU A 86 -9.26 -4.04 0.61
CA GLU A 86 -9.62 -3.52 -0.70
C GLU A 86 -8.41 -2.84 -1.38
N ILE A 87 -8.18 -3.21 -2.63
CA ILE A 87 -7.24 -2.53 -3.54
C ILE A 87 -8.07 -1.82 -4.59
N PHE A 88 -7.94 -0.50 -4.67
CA PHE A 88 -8.57 0.33 -5.67
C PHE A 88 -7.51 1.18 -6.37
N LEU A 89 -7.71 1.40 -7.66
CA LEU A 89 -6.85 2.22 -8.51
C LEU A 89 -7.60 3.47 -8.93
N GLY A 90 -6.86 4.56 -9.10
CA GLY A 90 -7.38 5.82 -9.59
C GLY A 90 -6.29 6.58 -10.34
N VAL A 91 -6.70 7.52 -11.18
CA VAL A 91 -5.80 8.43 -11.88
C VAL A 91 -5.90 9.79 -11.19
N ALA A 92 -4.79 10.28 -10.65
CA ALA A 92 -4.72 11.61 -10.04
C ALA A 92 -5.05 12.66 -11.11
N ASP A 93 -5.98 13.57 -10.79
CA ASP A 93 -6.41 14.68 -11.65
C ASP A 93 -6.78 14.27 -13.09
N GLY A 94 -7.21 13.02 -13.31
CA GLY A 94 -7.50 12.49 -14.64
C GLY A 94 -8.56 13.29 -15.42
N PHE A 95 -9.51 13.92 -14.71
CA PHE A 95 -10.48 14.83 -15.32
C PHE A 95 -9.82 16.08 -15.93
N ALA A 96 -8.89 16.71 -15.22
CA ALA A 96 -8.22 17.91 -15.70
C ALA A 96 -7.33 17.62 -16.92
N GLU A 97 -6.64 16.47 -16.91
CA GLU A 97 -5.84 16.01 -18.06
C GLU A 97 -6.72 15.76 -19.29
N TYR A 98 -7.88 15.13 -19.09
CA TYR A 98 -8.85 14.90 -20.16
C TYR A 98 -9.33 16.23 -20.77
N GLU A 99 -9.76 17.20 -19.96
CA GLU A 99 -10.20 18.51 -20.45
C GLU A 99 -9.11 19.27 -21.21
N ARG A 100 -7.86 19.19 -20.73
CA ARG A 100 -6.70 19.84 -21.38
C ARG A 100 -6.38 19.25 -22.74
N THR A 101 -6.56 17.94 -22.91
CA THR A 101 -6.22 17.20 -24.15
C THR A 101 -7.40 17.02 -25.10
N HIS A 102 -8.63 17.15 -24.61
CA HIS A 102 -9.88 17.00 -25.37
C HIS A 102 -10.80 18.23 -25.18
N PRO A 103 -10.35 19.45 -25.52
CA PRO A 103 -11.15 20.66 -25.36
C PRO A 103 -12.48 20.53 -26.11
N ALA A 104 -13.55 21.07 -25.52
CA ALA A 104 -14.94 20.91 -25.94
C ALA A 104 -15.13 21.07 -27.47
N GLY A 105 -15.22 19.92 -28.15
CA GLY A 105 -15.39 19.81 -29.60
C GLY A 105 -15.81 18.40 -30.09
N LEU A 106 -15.90 17.41 -29.19
CA LEU A 106 -16.54 16.13 -29.46
C LEU A 106 -18.00 16.18 -28.99
N ARG A 107 -18.84 16.79 -29.82
CA ARG A 107 -20.28 16.50 -29.90
C ARG A 107 -20.60 16.10 -31.33
#